data_AF-K1TVI8-F1
#
_entry.id   AF-K1TVI8-F1
#
_cell.length_a   1.000
_cell.length_b   1.000
_cell.length_c   1.000
_cell.angle_alpha   90.00
_cell.angle_beta   90.00
_cell.angle_gamma   90.00
#
_symmetry.space_group_name_H-M   'P 1'
#
loop_
_entity.id
_entity.type
_entity.pdbx_description
1 polymer ?
#
loop_
_entity_poly.entity_id
_entity_poly.type
_entity_poly.pdbx_seq_one_letter_code
_entity_poly.pdbx_strand_id
1 'polypeptide(L)' 'MYCQGNVGLLNEQKIVAIVGSRNCSEYGRKYANIFASELAKRGICVISGMAIGIDTSAHCGAMHEIGKTLRYS' A
#
# COMPACT_ATOMS: atom_id res chain seq x y z
N MET A 1 1.50 -8.91 -16.38
CA MET A 1 1.17 -8.42 -15.04
C MET A 1 2.38 -8.72 -14.17
N TYR A 2 3.12 -7.70 -13.72
CA TYR A 2 4.34 -7.87 -12.92
C TYR A 2 4.07 -7.47 -11.48
N CYS A 3 4.49 -8.31 -10.52
CA CYS A 3 4.42 -8.01 -9.10
C CYS A 3 5.83 -7.93 -8.53
N GLN A 4 6.15 -6.85 -7.80
CA GLN A 4 7.44 -6.67 -7.16
C GLN A 4 7.22 -6.49 -5.65
N GLY A 5 7.88 -7.33 -4.85
CA GLY A 5 7.69 -7.45 -3.41
C GLY A 5 7.72 -8.91 -2.99
N ASN A 6 7.35 -9.21 -1.73
CA ASN A 6 7.29 -10.59 -1.26
C ASN A 6 6.04 -11.28 -1.83
N VAL A 7 6.17 -11.92 -3.00
CA VAL A 7 5.06 -12.63 -3.69
C VAL A 7 4.34 -13.66 -2.83
N GLY A 8 4.95 -14.16 -1.75
CA GLY A 8 4.29 -15.02 -0.76
C GLY A 8 3.12 -14.33 -0.05
N LEU A 9 3.04 -13.00 -0.10
CA LEU A 9 1.91 -12.18 0.34
C LEU A 9 0.63 -12.36 -0.46
N LEU A 10 0.72 -12.78 -1.72
CA LEU A 10 -0.48 -13.03 -2.53
C LEU A 10 -1.28 -14.21 -1.97
N ASN A 11 -0.64 -15.07 -1.15
CA ASN A 11 -1.30 -16.13 -0.40
C ASN A 11 -1.74 -15.71 1.02
N GLU A 12 -1.52 -14.46 1.44
CA GLU A 12 -2.12 -13.95 2.67
C GLU A 12 -3.64 -13.86 2.50
N GLN A 13 -4.38 -14.29 3.52
CA GLN A 13 -5.85 -14.27 3.48
C GLN A 13 -6.43 -12.86 3.52
N LYS A 14 -5.63 -11.83 3.84
CA LYS A 14 -6.07 -10.45 4.02
C LYS A 14 -5.22 -9.48 3.21
N ILE A 15 -5.74 -9.09 2.06
CA ILE A 15 -5.09 -8.18 1.11
C ILE A 15 -6.03 -6.99 0.87
N VAL A 16 -5.48 -5.78 0.87
CA VAL A 16 -6.21 -4.55 0.54
C VAL A 16 -5.44 -3.79 -0.53
N ALA A 17 -6.13 -3.44 -1.62
CA ALA A 17 -5.60 -2.52 -2.62
C ALA A 17 -5.93 -1.08 -2.22
N ILE A 18 -4.91 -0.23 -2.12
CA ILE A 18 -5.09 1.22 -1.97
C ILE A 18 -4.72 1.87 -3.29
N VAL A 19 -5.73 2.49 -3.90
CA VAL A 19 -5.62 3.23 -5.16
C VAL A 19 -6.16 4.64 -4.95
N GLY A 20 -5.57 5.62 -5.63
CA GLY A 20 -6.13 6.97 -5.59
C GLY A 20 -5.58 7.93 -6.64
N SER A 21 -6.06 9.17 -6.57
CA SER A 21 -5.71 10.21 -7.54
C SER A 21 -4.23 10.54 -7.51
N ARG A 22 -3.67 10.76 -8.71
CA ARG A 22 -2.31 11.29 -8.90
C ARG A 22 -2.15 12.70 -8.35
N ASN A 23 -3.24 13.47 -8.39
CA ASN A 23 -3.34 14.81 -7.83
C ASN A 23 -4.23 14.75 -6.57
N CYS A 24 -3.66 14.32 -5.46
CA CYS A 24 -4.33 14.25 -4.17
C CYS A 24 -3.88 15.40 -3.27
N SER A 25 -4.80 15.86 -2.40
CA SER A 25 -4.49 16.82 -1.37
C SER A 25 -3.45 16.26 -0.39
N GLU A 26 -2.76 17.14 0.34
CA GLU A 26 -1.86 16.74 1.41
C GLU A 26 -2.59 15.90 2.48
N TYR A 27 -3.86 16.23 2.76
CA TYR A 27 -4.75 15.43 3.58
C TYR A 27 -4.89 14.00 3.03
N GLY A 28 -5.21 13.85 1.73
CA GLY A 28 -5.33 12.54 1.11
C GLY A 28 -4.05 11.70 1.23
N ARG A 29 -2.88 12.32 1.00
CA ARG A 29 -1.57 11.66 1.17
C ARG A 29 -1.33 11.20 2.61
N LYS A 30 -1.59 12.09 3.58
CA LYS A 30 -1.42 11.80 5.01
C LYS A 30 -2.28 10.63 5.44
N TYR A 31 -3.56 10.63 5.09
CA TYR A 31 -4.48 9.55 5.48
C TYR A 31 -4.20 8.25 4.74
N ALA A 32 -3.80 8.29 3.46
CA ALA A 32 -3.39 7.09 2.73
C ALA A 32 -2.20 6.40 3.40
N ASN A 33 -1.23 7.17 3.88
CA ASN A 33 -0.09 6.65 4.63
C ASN A 33 -0.51 6.03 5.97
N ILE A 34 -1.32 6.75 6.76
CA ILE A 34 -1.82 6.28 8.07
C ILE A 34 -2.65 4.99 7.91
N PHE A 35 -3.58 4.97 6.97
CA PHE A 35 -4.40 3.78 6.71
C PHE A 35 -3.56 2.59 6.29
N ALA A 36 -2.61 2.79 5.38
CA ALA A 36 -1.73 1.72 4.94
C ALA A 36 -0.85 1.16 6.08
N SER A 37 -0.30 2.04 6.93
CA SER A 37 0.45 1.65 8.12
C SER A 37 -0.41 0.85 9.10
N GLU A 38 -1.61 1.31 9.42
CA GLU A 38 -2.50 0.61 10.36
C GLU A 38 -2.99 -0.74 9.84
N LEU A 39 -3.24 -0.85 8.53
CA LEU A 39 -3.55 -2.14 7.90
C LEU A 39 -2.35 -3.08 7.97
N ALA A 40 -1.16 -2.58 7.62
CA ALA A 40 0.06 -3.36 7.65
C ALA A 40 0.41 -3.85 9.07
N LYS A 41 0.25 -3.02 10.11
CA LYS A 41 0.40 -3.43 11.52
C LYS A 41 -0.48 -4.61 11.91
N ARG A 42 -1.66 -4.72 11.30
CA ARG A 42 -2.62 -5.81 11.54
C ARG A 42 -2.33 -7.05 10.69
N GLY A 43 -1.20 -7.09 10.00
CA GLY A 43 -0.80 -8.17 9.10
C GLY A 43 -1.56 -8.17 7.78
N ILE A 44 -2.20 -7.07 7.39
CA ILE A 44 -2.92 -6.96 6.12
C ILE A 44 -1.94 -6.47 5.05
N CYS A 45 -1.83 -7.20 3.95
CA CYS A 45 -0.98 -6.83 2.84
C CYS A 45 -1.59 -5.66 2.07
N VAL A 46 -0.83 -4.57 1.91
CA VAL A 46 -1.25 -3.40 1.12
C VAL A 46 -0.65 -3.46 -0.28
N ILE A 47 -1.52 -3.42 -1.30
CA ILE A 47 -1.14 -3.42 -2.71
C ILE A 47 -1.40 -2.06 -3.34
N SER A 48 -0.45 -1.54 -4.12
CA SER A 48 -0.62 -0.27 -4.85
C SER A 48 0.14 -0.21 -6.18
N GLY A 49 -0.29 0.67 -7.09
CA GLY A 49 0.19 0.76 -8.48
C GLY A 49 1.37 1.71 -8.68
N MET A 50 1.91 2.31 -7.60
CA MET A 50 3.00 3.28 -7.61
C MET A 50 2.76 4.49 -8.52
N ALA A 51 1.51 4.89 -8.68
CA ALA A 51 1.21 6.22 -9.16
C ALA A 51 1.76 7.27 -8.16
N ILE A 52 2.22 8.41 -8.67
CA ILE A 52 2.54 9.56 -7.81
C ILE A 52 1.26 9.92 -7.04
N GLY A 53 1.36 10.30 -5.75
CA GLY A 53 0.19 10.66 -4.94
C GLY A 53 -0.19 9.58 -3.94
N ILE A 54 -1.46 9.15 -3.93
CA ILE A 54 -2.03 8.23 -2.93
C ILE A 54 -1.27 6.90 -2.90
N ASP A 55 -0.99 6.33 -4.07
CA ASP A 55 -0.33 5.04 -4.19
C ASP A 55 1.07 5.05 -3.55
N THR A 56 1.85 6.11 -3.78
CA THR A 56 3.17 6.28 -3.16
C THR A 56 3.06 6.44 -1.65
N SER A 57 2.14 7.28 -1.16
CA SER A 57 1.95 7.50 0.28
C SER A 57 1.48 6.23 1.00
N ALA A 58 0.59 5.45 0.40
CA ALA A 58 0.12 4.17 0.91
C ALA A 58 1.26 3.14 0.97
N HIS A 59 2.04 3.03 -0.10
CA HIS A 59 3.19 2.13 -0.13
C HIS A 59 4.21 2.47 0.97
N CYS A 60 4.55 3.76 1.13
CA CYS A 60 5.44 4.22 2.20
C CYS A 60 4.91 3.89 3.60
N GLY A 61 3.60 3.98 3.81
CA GLY A 61 2.96 3.69 5.11
C GLY A 61 3.03 2.21 5.47
N ALA A 62 2.84 1.34 4.49
CA ALA A 62 2.93 -0.11 4.70
C ALA A 62 4.38 -0.62 4.76
N MET A 63 5.33 0.02 4.08
CA MET A 63 6.73 -0.45 4.01
C MET A 63 7.46 -0.46 5.36
N HIS A 64 7.07 0.40 6.30
CA HIS A 64 7.71 0.51 7.60
C HIS A 64 7.17 -0.47 8.64
N GLU A 65 6.13 -1.23 8.29
CA GLU A 65 5.42 -2.09 9.23
C GLU A 65 5.63 -3.57 8.90
N ILE A 66 5.29 -4.42 9.86
CA ILE A 66 5.42 -5.89 9.76
C ILE A 66 4.49 -6.45 8.64
N GLY A 67 3.48 -5.68 8.23
CA GLY A 67 2.62 -5.96 7.09
C GLY A 67 3.29 -5.60 5.78
N LYS A 68 3.75 -6.63 5.09
CA LYS A 68 4.51 -6.48 3.86
C LYS A 68 3.62 -5.84 2.76
N THR A 69 4.22 -5.05 1.88
CA THR A 69 3.54 -4.37 0.76
C THR A 69 3.91 -4.98 -0.60
N LEU A 70 2.98 -4.93 -1.56
CA LEU A 70 3.20 -5.36 -2.94
C LEU A 70 3.00 -4.21 -3.93
N ARG A 71 3.88 -4.14 -4.92
CA ARG A 71 3.72 -3.31 -6.11
C ARG A 71 3.22 -4.15 -7.27
N TYR A 72 2.32 -3.61 -8.08
CA TYR A 72 2.06 -4.10 -9.43
C TYR A 72 2.39 -3.06 -10.50
N SER A 73 2.85 -3.52 -11.67
CA SER A 73 3.01 -2.73 -12.91
C SER A 73 2.49 -3.48 -14.13
#